data_AF-A0A317CNK7-F1
#
_entry.id   AF-A0A317CNK7-F1
#
_cell.length_a   1.000
_cell.length_b   1.000
_cell.length_c   1.000
_cell.angle_alpha   90.00
_cell.angle_beta   90.00
_cell.angle_gamma   90.00
#
_symmetry.space_group_name_H-M   'P 1'
#
loop_
_entity.id
_entity.type
_entity.pdbx_description
1 polymer ?
#
loop_
_entity_poly.entity_id
_entity_poly.type
_entity_poly.pdbx_seq_one_letter_code
_entity_poly.pdbx_strand_id
1 'polypeptide(L)' 'MAVKIGRFLFILGLILTLIGLVAGFGLMFQDIDEWAKLFLMLVPVGFVIGFAGFTATLMSTPDKREKFNDSL' A
#
# COMPACT_ATOMS: atom_id res chain seq x y z
N MET A 1 8.32 7.80 15.00
CA MET A 1 7.08 6.97 15.01
C MET A 1 6.36 6.98 13.67
N ALA A 2 6.20 8.13 13.01
CA ALA A 2 5.49 8.27 11.72
C ALA A 2 5.98 7.31 10.60
N VAL A 3 7.30 7.12 10.45
CA VAL A 3 7.88 6.17 9.48
C VAL A 3 7.40 4.72 9.69
N LYS A 4 7.25 4.26 10.93
CA LYS A 4 6.77 2.90 11.23
C LYS A 4 5.31 2.73 10.85
N ILE A 5 4.49 3.75 11.09
CA ILE A 5 3.07 3.79 10.73
C ILE A 5 2.88 3.85 9.22
N GLY A 6 3.63 4.71 8.53
CA GLY A 6 3.59 4.79 7.06
C GLY A 6 3.97 3.45 6.42
N ARG A 7 5.03 2.79 6.90
CA ARG A 7 5.43 1.47 6.41
C ARG A 7 4.37 0.40 6.66
N PHE A 8 3.72 0.43 7.82
CA PHE A 8 2.63 -0.50 8.14
C PHE A 8 1.43 -0.30 7.20
N LEU A 9 0.98 0.94 7.02
CA LEU A 9 -0.11 1.30 6.10
C LEU A 9 0.21 0.89 4.66
N PHE A 10 1.45 1.09 4.22
CA PHE A 10 1.90 0.66 2.90
C PHE A 10 1.76 -0.86 2.72
N ILE A 11 2.27 -1.64 3.67
CA ILE A 11 2.19 -3.11 3.62
C ILE A 11 0.74 -3.58 3.67
N LEU A 12 -0.08 -2.99 4.55
CA LEU A 12 -1.49 -3.34 4.67
C LEU A 12 -2.25 -3.07 3.37
N GLY A 13 -2.05 -1.89 2.77
CA GLY A 13 -2.64 -1.52 1.49
C GLY A 13 -2.22 -2.45 0.37
N LEU A 14 -0.93 -2.80 0.30
CA LEU A 14 -0.39 -3.76 -0.68
C LEU A 14 -1.07 -5.12 -0.57
N ILE A 15 -1.21 -5.65 0.65
CA ILE A 15 -1.85 -6.94 0.90
C ILE A 15 -3.33 -6.91 0.47
N LEU A 16 -4.07 -5.86 0.84
CA LEU A 16 -5.46 -5.66 0.44
C LEU A 16 -5.61 -5.62 -1.09
N THR A 17 -4.74 -4.88 -1.78
CA THR A 17 -4.74 -4.78 -3.24
C THR A 17 -4.44 -6.13 -3.89
N LEU A 18 -3.44 -6.87 -3.39
CA LEU A 18 -3.10 -8.20 -3.92
C LEU A 18 -4.23 -9.20 -3.72
N ILE A 19 -4.85 -9.23 -2.54
CA ILE A 19 -6.00 -10.10 -2.26
C ILE A 19 -7.17 -9.74 -3.18
N GLY A 20 -7.51 -8.46 -3.30
CA GLY A 20 -8.60 -8.00 -4.18
C GLY A 20 -8.35 -8.36 -5.65
N LEU A 21 -7.10 -8.25 -6.11
CA LEU A 21 -6.71 -8.57 -7.48
C LEU A 21 -6.78 -10.07 -7.75
N VAL A 22 -6.10 -10.87 -6.93
CA VAL A 22 -6.00 -12.33 -7.12
C VAL A 22 -7.36 -13.00 -6.94
N ALA A 23 -8.10 -12.64 -5.88
CA ALA A 23 -9.43 -13.20 -5.66
C ALA A 23 -10.44 -12.66 -6.68
N GLY A 24 -10.43 -11.36 -6.98
CA GLY A 24 -11.36 -10.73 -7.92
C GLY A 24 -11.26 -11.33 -9.32
N PHE A 25 -10.05 -11.36 -9.89
CA PHE A 25 -9.84 -11.99 -11.20
C PHE A 25 -9.98 -13.51 -11.15
N GLY A 26 -9.55 -14.16 -10.06
CA GLY A 26 -9.73 -15.61 -9.88
C GLY A 26 -11.20 -16.04 -9.92
N LEU A 27 -12.09 -15.26 -9.31
CA LEU A 27 -13.53 -15.50 -9.31
C LEU A 27 -14.20 -15.21 -10.66
N MET A 28 -13.67 -14.27 -11.45
CA MET A 28 -14.15 -14.06 -12.82
C MET A 28 -13.92 -15.30 -13.70
N PHE A 29 -12.83 -16.05 -13.51
CA PHE A 29 -12.58 -17.30 -14.24
C PHE A 29 -13.52 -18.45 -13.81
N GLN A 30 -14.25 -18.28 -12.71
CA GLN A 30 -15.23 -19.25 -12.21
C GLN A 30 -16.68 -18.80 -12.47
N ASP A 31 -16.89 -17.73 -13.26
CA ASP A 31 -18.20 -17.10 -13.51
C ASP A 31 -18.94 -16.63 -12.23
N ILE A 32 -18.19 -16.33 -11.15
CA ILE A 32 -18.75 -15.85 -9.88
C ILE A 32 -18.67 -14.31 -9.81
N ASP A 33 -19.43 -13.65 -10.67
CA ASP A 33 -19.35 -12.21 -10.91
C ASP A 33 -19.62 -11.32 -9.69
N GLU A 34 -20.55 -11.72 -8.83
CA GLU A 34 -20.98 -10.91 -7.69
C GLU A 34 -19.87 -10.77 -6.65
N TRP A 35 -19.22 -11.89 -6.34
CA TRP A 35 -18.06 -11.90 -5.45
C TRP A 35 -16.84 -11.28 -6.12
N ALA A 36 -16.61 -11.54 -7.42
CA ALA A 36 -15.53 -10.93 -8.16
C ALA A 36 -15.56 -9.40 -8.08
N LYS A 37 -16.74 -8.78 -8.29
CA LYS A 37 -16.94 -7.33 -8.17
C LYS A 37 -16.58 -6.81 -6.78
N LEU A 38 -16.99 -7.50 -5.71
CA LEU A 38 -16.67 -7.09 -4.34
C LEU A 38 -15.16 -7.11 -4.07
N PHE A 39 -14.46 -8.15 -4.51
CA PHE A 39 -13.00 -8.23 -4.36
C PHE A 39 -12.26 -7.19 -5.21
N LEU A 40 -12.71 -6.94 -6.44
CA LEU A 40 -12.14 -5.89 -7.29
C LEU A 40 -12.40 -4.49 -6.71
N MET A 41 -13.50 -4.27 -6.00
CA MET A 41 -13.77 -3.01 -5.30
C MET A 41 -12.83 -2.77 -4.11
N LEU A 42 -12.21 -3.83 -3.57
CA LEU A 42 -11.20 -3.73 -2.51
C LEU A 42 -9.84 -3.20 -3.02
N VAL A 43 -9.56 -3.37 -4.31
CA VAL A 43 -8.32 -2.91 -4.98
C VAL A 43 -8.10 -1.40 -4.82
N PRO A 44 -9.05 -0.50 -5.18
CA PRO A 44 -8.87 0.93 -5.01
C PRO A 44 -8.72 1.33 -3.52
N VAL A 45 -9.41 0.64 -2.61
CA VAL A 45 -9.28 0.89 -1.16
C VAL A 45 -7.87 0.56 -0.67
N GLY A 46 -7.36 -0.63 -1.03
CA GLY A 46 -6.00 -1.04 -0.71
C GLY A 46 -4.96 -0.09 -1.32
N PHE A 47 -5.20 0.39 -2.55
CA PHE A 47 -4.32 1.33 -3.22
C PHE A 47 -4.25 2.68 -2.49
N VAL A 48 -5.38 3.24 -2.08
CA VAL A 48 -5.43 4.51 -1.32
C VAL A 48 -4.70 4.39 0.01
N ILE A 49 -4.95 3.31 0.76
CA ILE A 49 -4.28 3.04 2.04
C ILE A 49 -2.77 2.88 1.84
N GLY A 50 -2.39 2.11 0.82
CA GLY A 50 -0.99 1.87 0.48
C GLY A 50 -0.27 3.16 0.09
N PHE A 51 -0.87 3.95 -0.79
CA PHE A 51 -0.33 5.23 -1.26
C PHE A 51 -0.20 6.24 -0.12
N ALA A 52 -1.20 6.33 0.76
CA ALA A 52 -1.11 7.18 1.95
C ALA A 52 0.03 6.74 2.89
N GLY A 53 0.19 5.44 3.11
CA GLY A 53 1.31 4.90 3.90
C GLY A 53 2.68 5.18 3.27
N PHE A 54 2.78 5.02 1.96
CA PHE A 54 4.00 5.31 1.19
C PHE A 54 4.40 6.78 1.29
N THR A 55 3.47 7.69 0.99
CA THR A 55 3.71 9.13 1.06
C THR A 55 4.07 9.58 2.47
N ALA A 56 3.37 9.10 3.50
CA ALA A 56 3.71 9.38 4.90
C ALA A 56 5.13 8.91 5.26
N THR A 57 5.56 7.75 4.74
CA THR A 57 6.92 7.23 4.96
C THR A 57 7.98 8.13 4.31
N LEU A 58 7.75 8.54 3.06
CA LEU A 58 8.66 9.44 2.33
C LEU A 58 8.80 10.77 3.05
N MET A 59 7.68 11.40 3.42
CA MET A 59 7.68 12.71 4.08
C MET A 59 8.29 12.66 5.49
N SER A 60 8.24 11.51 6.15
CA SER A 60 8.78 11.32 7.51
C SER A 60 10.23 10.81 7.53
N THR A 61 10.83 10.54 6.36
CA THR A 61 12.20 10.05 6.29
C THR A 61 13.16 11.23 6.46
N PRO A 62 14.00 11.24 7.53
CA PRO A 62 14.97 12.32 7.72
C PRO A 62 15.99 12.32 6.59
N ASP A 63 16.27 13.51 6.03
CA ASP A 63 17.29 13.68 5.00
C ASP A 63 18.67 13.35 5.60
N LYS A 64 19.34 12.33 5.07
CA LYS A 64 20.65 11.87 5.54
C LYS A 64 21.79 12.85 5.21
N ARG A 65 21.50 14.01 4.62
CA ARG A 65 22.50 14.98 4.14
C ARG A 65 23.18 15.85 5.19
N GLU A 66 22.77 15.83 6.45
CA GLU A 66 23.44 16.64 7.50
C GLU A 66 24.78 16.06 7.99
N LYS A 67 25.03 14.75 7.87
CA LYS A 67 26.23 14.14 8.47
C LYS A 67 27.55 14.31 7.70
N PHE A 68 27.55 14.92 6.51
CA PHE A 68 28.76 15.02 5.68
C PHE A 68 29.47 16.39 5.79
N ASN A 69 28.82 17.40 6.38
CA ASN A 69 29.36 18.77 6.43
C ASN A 69 30.12 19.11 7.73
N ASP A 70 30.00 18.27 8.78
CA ASP A 70 30.66 18.50 10.07
C ASP A 70 32.04 17.81 10.18
N SER A 71 32.57 17.30 9.06
CA SER A 71 33.83 16.53 9.00
C SER A 71 34.97 17.27 8.27
N LEU A 72 34.78 18.55 7.91
CA LEU A 72 35.75 19.38 7.20
C LEU A 72 36.21 20.56 8.07
#